data_AF-A0AAV2REN6-F1
#
_entry.id   AF-A0AAV2REN6-F1
#
_cell.length_a   1.000
_cell.length_b   1.000
_cell.length_c   1.000
_cell.angle_alpha   90.00
_cell.angle_beta   90.00
_cell.angle_gamma   90.00
#
_symmetry.space_group_name_H-M   'P 1'
#
loop_
_entity.id
_entity.type
_entity.pdbx_description
1 polymer ?
#
loop_
_entity_poly.entity_id
_entity_poly.type
_entity_poly.pdbx_seq_one_letter_code
_entity_poly.pdbx_strand_id
1 'polypeptide(L)'
;QTSSMLENYFTYPVNVDVKVISNASLPMPAVTICPHTIINVDENPSLVRAVFEERTGENFTDLETAKAKLSNLLDIKTYWDLLTWNMSNMIDECYLGRNKTCLKQGKFREVYTMNGPCLSYFGEPTRLAGAYHGIYLKLKNPEYKPGMKLGKEIPRGWTVVVHDPVEDPSLIVKTHGYFVSYNWNKDISVSLKEFHSLDSSRKHCQTEPGVSSSRCLNECFSTVFAKQMRCRLPFMYPKIEVAYCKGQRNLARAERLLDSMLLRGEWMPLECKCTQPCHRFIYEYKGDTTDNRDDDMGKVERLVIERLCVSVHPSVRLYVNAALMEELSGILGIIQLLTAVEVIEFIIAATIRLFNSRINKGNDSSYLNRTNDISIHREFTESSEKFFDK
;
A
#
# COMPACT_ATOMS: atom_id res chain seq x y z
N GLN A 1 29.12 7.39 25.71
CA GLN A 1 29.13 7.47 24.24
C GLN A 1 28.95 6.09 23.59
N THR A 2 29.84 5.13 23.84
CA THR A 2 29.76 3.77 23.26
C THR A 2 28.45 3.02 23.53
N SER A 3 27.89 3.11 24.75
CA SER A 3 26.58 2.51 25.07
C SER A 3 25.46 3.07 24.19
N SER A 4 25.41 4.39 24.02
CA SER A 4 24.41 5.07 23.19
C SER A 4 24.56 4.72 21.70
N MET A 5 25.79 4.57 21.20
CA MET A 5 26.05 4.10 19.84
C MET A 5 25.59 2.66 19.63
N LEU A 6 25.85 1.76 20.58
CA LEU A 6 25.36 0.38 20.53
C LEU A 6 23.83 0.31 20.64
N GLU A 7 23.22 1.10 21.53
CA GLU A 7 21.77 1.20 21.65
C GLU A 7 21.16 1.67 20.33
N ASN A 8 21.71 2.72 19.71
CA ASN A 8 21.27 3.21 18.41
C ASN A 8 21.47 2.16 17.31
N TYR A 9 22.61 1.47 17.27
CA TYR A 9 22.87 0.36 16.36
C TYR A 9 21.78 -0.72 16.45
N PHE A 10 21.42 -1.13 17.66
CA PHE A 10 20.38 -2.11 17.90
C PHE A 10 18.96 -1.56 17.72
N THR A 11 18.77 -0.25 17.48
CA THR A 11 17.49 0.26 16.99
C THR A 11 17.26 -0.03 15.50
N TYR A 12 18.29 -0.44 14.77
CA TYR A 12 18.28 -0.68 13.31
C TYR A 12 17.76 0.53 12.52
N PRO A 13 18.39 1.71 12.66
CA PRO A 13 17.93 2.91 11.99
C PRO A 13 18.04 2.75 10.46
N VAL A 14 16.99 3.16 9.75
CA VAL A 14 16.86 3.06 8.29
C VAL A 14 16.70 4.47 7.73
N ASN A 15 17.55 4.82 6.76
CA ASN A 15 17.34 6.03 5.96
C ASN A 15 16.46 5.71 4.76
N VAL A 16 15.74 6.72 4.28
CA VAL A 16 14.87 6.61 3.11
C VAL A 16 15.30 7.63 2.08
N ASP A 17 15.76 7.14 0.94
CA ASP A 17 16.05 7.94 -0.23
C ASP A 17 14.79 8.10 -1.07
N VAL A 18 14.32 9.33 -1.21
CA VAL A 18 13.21 9.68 -2.11
C VAL A 18 13.78 10.29 -3.37
N LYS A 19 13.54 9.64 -4.52
CA LYS A 19 14.00 10.11 -5.83
C LYS A 19 12.80 10.29 -6.75
N VAL A 20 12.83 11.32 -7.58
CA VAL A 20 11.87 11.47 -8.69
C VAL A 20 12.59 11.01 -9.95
N ILE A 21 12.12 9.91 -10.52
CA ILE A 21 12.73 9.28 -11.70
C ILE A 21 11.78 9.34 -12.90
N SER A 22 12.33 9.58 -14.08
CA SER A 22 11.62 9.43 -15.35
C SER A 22 11.99 8.09 -15.96
N ASN A 23 11.17 7.07 -15.73
CA ASN A 23 11.42 5.74 -16.30
C ASN A 23 11.14 5.71 -17.81
N ALA A 24 11.92 4.90 -18.54
CA ALA A 24 11.72 4.69 -19.97
C ALA A 24 10.44 3.90 -20.30
N SER A 25 9.96 3.11 -19.33
CA SER A 25 8.71 2.37 -19.36
C SER A 25 8.07 2.41 -17.98
N LEU A 26 6.76 2.62 -17.92
CA LEU A 26 5.97 2.66 -16.70
C LEU A 26 5.08 1.42 -16.63
N PRO A 27 4.96 0.76 -15.46
CA PRO A 27 3.95 -0.27 -15.27
C PRO A 27 2.57 0.35 -15.43
N MET A 28 1.70 -0.33 -16.18
CA MET A 28 0.32 0.10 -16.36
C MET A 28 -0.49 -0.35 -15.14
N PRO A 29 -1.28 0.53 -14.50
CA PRO A 29 -2.21 0.10 -13.47
C PRO A 29 -3.31 -0.78 -14.05
N ALA A 30 -3.89 -1.62 -13.19
CA ALA A 30 -5.19 -2.19 -13.45
C ALA A 30 -6.29 -1.16 -13.15
N VAL A 31 -7.33 -1.16 -13.97
CA VAL A 31 -8.50 -0.27 -13.81
C VAL A 31 -9.74 -1.15 -13.66
N THR A 32 -10.32 -1.14 -12.47
CA THR A 32 -11.53 -1.91 -12.17
C THR A 32 -12.74 -0.99 -12.12
N ILE A 33 -13.78 -1.35 -12.87
CA ILE A 33 -15.00 -0.56 -13.06
C ILE A 33 -16.19 -1.42 -12.62
N CYS A 34 -16.95 -0.92 -11.67
CA CYS A 34 -18.15 -1.58 -11.14
C CYS A 34 -19.37 -0.68 -11.36
N PRO A 35 -20.48 -1.18 -11.91
CA PRO A 35 -21.73 -0.44 -11.86
C PRO A 35 -22.16 -0.27 -10.40
N HIS A 36 -22.71 0.89 -10.05
CA HIS A 36 -23.22 1.12 -8.69
C HIS A 36 -24.51 0.32 -8.43
N THR A 37 -25.27 0.02 -9.47
CA THR A 37 -26.46 -0.85 -9.42
C THR A 37 -26.09 -2.26 -9.89
N ILE A 38 -26.12 -3.23 -8.97
CA ILE A 38 -25.75 -4.63 -9.25
C ILE A 38 -26.76 -5.29 -10.19
N ILE A 39 -28.05 -4.97 -9.99
CA ILE A 39 -29.17 -5.63 -10.67
C ILE A 39 -29.61 -4.78 -11.84
N ASN A 40 -29.47 -5.30 -13.06
CA ASN A 40 -30.03 -4.73 -14.27
C ASN A 40 -30.71 -5.83 -15.09
N VAL A 41 -32.02 -5.96 -14.88
CA VAL A 41 -32.79 -7.03 -15.51
C VAL A 41 -33.38 -6.62 -16.86
N ASP A 42 -33.26 -5.34 -17.21
CA ASP A 42 -33.72 -4.84 -18.51
C ASP A 42 -32.84 -5.35 -19.67
N GLU A 43 -31.63 -5.86 -19.38
CA GLU A 43 -30.75 -6.42 -20.40
C GLU A 43 -31.12 -7.84 -20.86
N ASN A 44 -31.75 -8.67 -20.01
CA ASN A 44 -32.10 -10.04 -20.42
C ASN A 44 -33.38 -10.60 -19.75
N PRO A 45 -34.55 -9.97 -19.95
CA PRO A 45 -35.80 -10.41 -19.35
C PRO A 45 -36.20 -11.82 -19.78
N SER A 46 -35.81 -12.25 -20.98
CA SER A 46 -36.09 -13.59 -21.52
C SER A 46 -35.35 -14.68 -20.75
N LEU A 47 -34.08 -14.46 -20.41
CA LEU A 47 -33.31 -15.41 -19.60
C LEU A 47 -33.88 -15.51 -18.19
N VAL A 48 -34.21 -14.38 -17.57
CA VAL A 48 -34.82 -14.37 -16.23
C VAL A 48 -36.17 -15.08 -16.23
N ARG A 49 -36.99 -14.85 -17.25
CA ARG A 49 -38.26 -15.59 -17.44
C ARG A 49 -38.02 -17.09 -17.54
N ALA A 50 -37.12 -17.52 -18.43
CA ALA A 50 -36.84 -18.94 -18.64
C ALA A 50 -36.36 -19.62 -17.34
N VAL A 51 -35.42 -18.99 -16.63
CA VAL A 51 -34.90 -19.54 -15.36
C VAL A 51 -35.99 -19.52 -14.27
N PHE A 52 -36.83 -18.49 -14.23
CA PHE A 52 -37.96 -18.43 -13.29
C PHE A 52 -38.93 -19.58 -13.53
N GLU A 53 -39.41 -19.75 -14.76
CA GLU A 53 -40.38 -20.78 -15.14
C GLU A 53 -39.80 -22.18 -14.91
N GLU A 54 -38.53 -22.42 -15.24
CA GLU A 54 -37.84 -23.68 -14.98
C GLU A 54 -37.73 -24.01 -13.48
N ARG A 55 -37.36 -23.02 -12.65
CA ARG A 55 -37.08 -23.24 -11.23
C ARG A 55 -38.33 -23.29 -10.35
N THR A 56 -39.39 -22.61 -10.76
CA THR A 56 -40.64 -22.50 -9.98
C THR A 56 -41.76 -23.39 -10.52
N GLY A 57 -41.76 -23.69 -11.83
CA GLY A 57 -42.90 -24.29 -12.51
C GLY A 57 -44.10 -23.34 -12.66
N GLU A 58 -43.94 -22.06 -12.32
CA GLU A 58 -44.97 -21.03 -12.42
C GLU A 58 -44.78 -20.17 -13.66
N ASN A 59 -45.87 -19.62 -14.20
CA ASN A 59 -45.80 -18.66 -15.30
C ASN A 59 -45.22 -17.33 -14.81
N PHE A 60 -44.31 -16.74 -15.59
CA PHE A 60 -43.75 -15.43 -15.28
C PHE A 60 -44.82 -14.33 -15.34
N THR A 61 -45.08 -13.65 -14.22
CA THR A 61 -46.03 -12.53 -14.13
C THR A 61 -45.32 -11.19 -14.30
N ASP A 62 -44.41 -10.92 -13.38
CA ASP A 62 -43.71 -9.64 -13.26
C ASP A 62 -42.31 -9.88 -12.68
N LEU A 63 -41.45 -8.91 -12.96
CA LEU A 63 -40.04 -9.00 -12.66
C LEU A 63 -39.74 -8.95 -11.15
N GLU A 64 -40.47 -8.14 -10.37
CA GLU A 64 -40.18 -7.98 -8.95
C GLU A 64 -40.55 -9.24 -8.17
N THR A 65 -41.68 -9.86 -8.50
CA THR A 65 -42.06 -11.18 -8.00
C THR A 65 -41.03 -12.24 -8.38
N ALA A 66 -40.57 -12.24 -9.63
CA ALA A 66 -39.56 -13.18 -10.11
C ALA A 66 -38.23 -13.03 -9.34
N LYS A 67 -37.73 -11.81 -9.15
CA LYS A 67 -36.53 -11.52 -8.34
C LYS A 67 -36.68 -12.03 -6.90
N ALA A 68 -37.80 -11.71 -6.25
CA ALA A 68 -38.05 -12.11 -4.87
C ALA A 68 -38.06 -13.65 -4.72
N LYS A 69 -38.67 -14.38 -5.66
CA LYS A 69 -38.66 -15.86 -5.63
C LYS A 69 -37.29 -16.43 -5.99
N LEU A 70 -36.65 -15.94 -7.04
CA LEU A 70 -35.33 -16.42 -7.48
C LEU A 70 -34.25 -16.19 -6.43
N SER A 71 -34.29 -15.08 -5.68
CA SER A 71 -33.34 -14.82 -4.58
C SER A 71 -33.46 -15.84 -3.43
N ASN A 72 -34.60 -16.52 -3.32
CA ASN A 72 -34.81 -17.60 -2.36
C ASN A 72 -34.36 -18.96 -2.91
N LEU A 73 -34.45 -19.16 -4.22
CA LEU A 73 -34.18 -20.45 -4.87
C LEU A 73 -32.73 -20.61 -5.34
N LEU A 74 -32.07 -19.53 -5.73
CA LEU A 74 -30.71 -19.52 -6.24
C LEU A 74 -29.72 -19.15 -5.13
N ASP A 75 -28.49 -19.66 -5.25
CA ASP A 75 -27.38 -19.09 -4.48
C ASP A 75 -26.99 -17.71 -5.03
N ILE A 76 -26.34 -16.91 -4.20
CA ILE A 76 -26.04 -15.51 -4.52
C ILE A 76 -25.18 -15.34 -5.77
N LYS A 77 -24.29 -16.29 -6.08
CA LYS A 77 -23.46 -16.19 -7.28
C LYS A 77 -24.35 -16.37 -8.50
N THR A 78 -25.10 -17.48 -8.56
CA THR A 78 -26.00 -17.75 -9.69
C THR A 78 -27.05 -16.63 -9.84
N TYR A 79 -27.53 -16.07 -8.73
CA TYR A 79 -28.44 -14.93 -8.73
C TYR A 79 -27.82 -13.67 -9.32
N TRP A 80 -26.56 -13.37 -8.98
CA TRP A 80 -25.81 -12.27 -9.60
C TRP A 80 -25.59 -12.52 -11.08
N ASP A 81 -25.01 -13.66 -11.46
CA ASP A 81 -24.75 -14.02 -12.86
C ASP A 81 -26.00 -13.86 -13.76
N LEU A 82 -27.20 -14.13 -13.21
CA LEU A 82 -28.47 -14.03 -13.91
C LEU A 82 -28.99 -12.59 -14.07
N LEU A 83 -28.80 -11.75 -13.07
CA LEU A 83 -29.46 -10.43 -12.97
C LEU A 83 -28.52 -9.25 -13.15
N THR A 84 -27.21 -9.51 -13.22
CA THR A 84 -26.21 -8.47 -13.41
C THR A 84 -26.07 -8.09 -14.87
N TRP A 85 -25.38 -6.99 -15.08
CA TRP A 85 -25.18 -6.43 -16.40
C TRP A 85 -24.34 -7.36 -17.27
N ASN A 86 -24.56 -7.31 -18.57
CA ASN A 86 -23.57 -7.79 -19.51
C ASN A 86 -22.37 -6.86 -19.46
N MET A 87 -21.37 -7.23 -18.66
CA MET A 87 -20.16 -6.43 -18.44
C MET A 87 -19.42 -6.14 -19.75
N SER A 88 -19.58 -6.97 -20.79
CA SER A 88 -19.01 -6.74 -22.11
C SER A 88 -19.65 -5.56 -22.86
N ASN A 89 -20.90 -5.22 -22.54
CA ASN A 89 -21.63 -4.11 -23.16
C ASN A 89 -21.49 -2.79 -22.38
N MET A 90 -20.94 -2.83 -21.17
CA MET A 90 -20.76 -1.64 -20.31
C MET A 90 -19.81 -0.62 -20.94
N ILE A 91 -18.81 -1.08 -21.70
CA ILE A 91 -17.83 -0.22 -22.37
C ILE A 91 -18.28 0.00 -23.81
N ASP A 92 -18.67 1.23 -24.14
CA ASP A 92 -19.00 1.63 -25.51
C ASP A 92 -17.73 1.77 -26.35
N GLU A 93 -16.77 2.52 -25.82
CA GLU A 93 -15.52 2.84 -26.49
C GLU A 93 -14.36 2.78 -25.50
N CYS A 94 -13.23 2.20 -25.93
CA CYS A 94 -12.01 2.17 -25.14
C CYS A 94 -10.77 2.36 -26.00
N TYR A 95 -9.99 3.38 -25.68
CA TYR A 95 -8.72 3.68 -26.34
C TYR A 95 -7.58 3.83 -25.33
N LEU A 96 -6.37 3.43 -25.72
CA LEU A 96 -5.14 3.67 -24.96
C LEU A 96 -4.21 4.55 -25.82
N GLY A 97 -4.25 5.86 -25.60
CA GLY A 97 -3.63 6.85 -26.45
C GLY A 97 -4.28 6.96 -27.83
N ARG A 98 -3.60 7.61 -28.78
CA ARG A 98 -4.15 7.90 -30.11
C ARG A 98 -4.30 6.64 -30.97
N ASN A 99 -5.51 6.39 -31.46
CA ASN A 99 -5.86 5.34 -32.45
C ASN A 99 -5.51 3.90 -32.06
N LYS A 100 -5.29 3.61 -30.77
CA LYS A 100 -5.11 2.24 -30.28
C LYS A 100 -6.27 1.87 -29.39
N THR A 101 -6.95 0.78 -29.72
CA THR A 101 -8.02 0.24 -28.86
C THR A 101 -7.43 -0.50 -27.67
N CYS A 102 -8.12 -0.49 -26.53
CA CYS A 102 -7.65 -1.15 -25.31
C CYS A 102 -7.42 -2.65 -25.50
N LEU A 103 -8.27 -3.32 -26.29
CA LEU A 103 -8.14 -4.75 -26.60
C LEU A 103 -6.84 -5.11 -27.36
N LYS A 104 -6.17 -4.14 -28.00
CA LYS A 104 -4.87 -4.36 -28.64
C LYS A 104 -3.69 -4.24 -27.68
N GLN A 105 -3.89 -3.67 -26.50
CA GLN A 105 -2.82 -3.31 -25.56
C GLN A 105 -3.06 -3.87 -24.16
N GLY A 106 -4.03 -4.76 -24.02
CA GLY A 106 -4.45 -5.31 -22.75
C GLY A 106 -5.69 -6.20 -22.91
N LYS A 107 -6.25 -6.58 -21.77
CA LYS A 107 -7.44 -7.43 -21.71
C LYS A 107 -8.35 -6.99 -20.57
N PHE A 108 -9.64 -7.11 -20.81
CA PHE A 108 -10.64 -7.02 -19.77
C PHE A 108 -10.91 -8.40 -19.16
N ARG A 109 -11.17 -8.42 -17.86
CA ARG A 109 -11.56 -9.62 -17.12
C ARG A 109 -12.68 -9.27 -16.16
N GLU A 110 -13.65 -10.16 -16.06
CA GLU A 110 -14.67 -10.04 -15.02
C GLU A 110 -14.07 -10.39 -13.66
N VAL A 111 -14.39 -9.59 -12.66
CA VAL A 111 -14.01 -9.81 -11.26
C VAL A 111 -15.21 -9.60 -10.36
N TYR A 112 -15.37 -10.44 -9.34
CA TYR A 112 -16.41 -10.24 -8.33
C TYR A 112 -15.85 -9.39 -7.22
N THR A 113 -16.58 -8.34 -6.85
CA THR A 113 -16.22 -7.45 -5.74
C THR A 113 -17.39 -7.33 -4.76
N MET A 114 -17.19 -6.58 -3.69
CA MET A 114 -18.27 -6.21 -2.79
C MET A 114 -19.43 -5.47 -3.47
N ASN A 115 -19.17 -4.82 -4.61
CA ASN A 115 -20.17 -4.13 -5.41
C ASN A 115 -20.81 -5.02 -6.49
N GLY A 116 -20.62 -6.34 -6.45
CA GLY A 116 -21.10 -7.23 -7.50
C GLY A 116 -20.02 -7.57 -8.54
N PRO A 117 -20.43 -8.13 -9.69
CA PRO A 117 -19.52 -8.33 -10.82
C PRO A 117 -19.09 -6.99 -11.41
N CYS A 118 -17.82 -6.92 -11.76
CA CYS A 118 -17.14 -5.73 -12.27
C CYS A 118 -16.20 -6.12 -13.41
N LEU A 119 -15.70 -5.13 -14.12
CA LEU A 119 -14.75 -5.32 -15.21
C LEU A 119 -13.40 -4.69 -14.88
N SER A 120 -12.34 -5.49 -14.89
CA SER A 120 -10.96 -5.05 -14.67
C SER A 120 -10.17 -5.07 -15.97
N TYR A 121 -9.61 -3.93 -16.35
CA TYR A 121 -8.64 -3.82 -17.44
C TYR A 121 -7.23 -4.07 -16.93
N PHE A 122 -6.49 -4.91 -17.64
CA PHE A 122 -5.06 -5.16 -17.43
C PHE A 122 -4.31 -4.83 -18.72
N GLY A 123 -3.54 -3.74 -18.70
CA GLY A 123 -2.75 -3.29 -19.85
C GLY A 123 -1.27 -3.68 -19.76
N GLU A 124 -0.61 -3.70 -20.91
CA GLU A 124 0.84 -3.86 -21.00
C GLU A 124 1.57 -2.58 -20.54
N PRO A 125 2.82 -2.67 -20.04
CA PRO A 125 3.63 -1.51 -19.68
C PRO A 125 3.74 -0.50 -20.84
N THR A 126 3.69 0.79 -20.52
CA THR A 126 3.70 1.87 -21.53
C THR A 126 4.98 2.71 -21.44
N ARG A 127 5.50 3.11 -22.60
CA ARG A 127 6.58 4.11 -22.72
C ARG A 127 6.07 5.54 -22.89
N LEU A 128 4.77 5.68 -23.10
CA LEU A 128 4.09 6.95 -23.36
C LEU A 128 3.30 7.36 -22.12
N ALA A 129 3.39 8.63 -21.76
CA ALA A 129 2.77 9.20 -20.57
C ALA A 129 2.20 10.59 -20.90
N GLY A 130 1.31 11.12 -20.05
CA GLY A 130 0.65 12.40 -20.26
C GLY A 130 -0.71 12.30 -20.96
N ALA A 131 -1.40 13.44 -21.06
CA ALA A 131 -2.85 13.49 -21.30
C ALA A 131 -3.35 12.83 -22.60
N TYR A 132 -2.49 12.70 -23.61
CA TYR A 132 -2.83 12.09 -24.91
C TYR A 132 -2.48 10.61 -25.02
N HIS A 133 -1.94 10.02 -23.95
CA HIS A 133 -1.43 8.65 -23.91
C HIS A 133 -2.07 7.82 -22.80
N GLY A 134 -3.14 8.34 -22.19
CA GLY A 134 -3.92 7.67 -21.17
C GLY A 134 -4.98 6.70 -21.71
N ILE A 135 -5.74 6.10 -20.79
CA ILE A 135 -6.92 5.30 -21.11
C ILE A 135 -8.13 6.24 -21.24
N TYR A 136 -8.85 6.16 -22.35
CA TYR A 136 -10.16 6.78 -22.54
C TYR A 136 -11.22 5.68 -22.47
N LEU A 137 -12.24 5.87 -21.63
CA LEU A 137 -13.38 4.96 -21.50
C LEU A 137 -14.68 5.72 -21.60
N LYS A 138 -15.54 5.28 -22.51
CA LYS A 138 -16.93 5.71 -22.60
C LYS A 138 -17.83 4.59 -22.09
N LEU A 139 -18.61 4.87 -21.05
CA LEU A 139 -19.42 3.89 -20.34
C LEU A 139 -20.90 4.06 -20.71
N LYS A 140 -21.55 2.96 -21.11
CA LYS A 140 -22.98 2.93 -21.41
C LYS A 140 -23.79 2.90 -20.14
N ASN A 141 -24.78 3.78 -20.04
CA ASN A 141 -25.85 3.63 -19.06
C ASN A 141 -27.00 2.78 -19.66
N PRO A 142 -27.23 1.55 -19.19
CA PRO A 142 -28.35 0.72 -19.59
C PRO A 142 -29.64 1.07 -18.84
N GLU A 143 -29.58 1.82 -17.73
CA GLU A 143 -30.77 2.36 -17.09
C GLU A 143 -31.26 3.64 -17.79
N TYR A 144 -30.55 4.12 -18.82
CA TYR A 144 -31.00 5.25 -19.61
C TYR A 144 -32.15 4.83 -20.52
N LYS A 145 -33.36 5.23 -20.15
CA LYS A 145 -34.53 5.26 -21.04
C LYS A 145 -34.80 6.74 -21.39
N PRO A 146 -34.81 7.12 -22.68
CA PRO A 146 -35.17 8.47 -23.09
C PRO A 146 -36.51 8.89 -22.47
N GLY A 147 -36.54 10.04 -21.78
CA GLY A 147 -37.74 10.56 -21.12
C GLY A 147 -37.99 10.10 -19.68
N MET A 148 -37.14 9.23 -19.10
CA MET A 148 -37.26 8.83 -17.70
C MET A 148 -36.72 9.95 -16.77
N LYS A 149 -37.61 10.62 -16.02
CA LYS A 149 -37.19 11.60 -15.00
C LYS A 149 -36.40 10.87 -13.91
N LEU A 150 -35.15 11.26 -13.69
CA LEU A 150 -34.34 10.75 -12.58
C LEU A 150 -35.06 11.07 -11.25
N GLY A 151 -35.53 10.02 -10.57
CA GLY A 151 -35.99 10.12 -9.19
C GLY A 151 -34.82 10.43 -8.24
N LYS A 152 -35.13 10.91 -7.03
CA LYS A 152 -34.16 11.44 -6.06
C LYS A 152 -33.28 10.42 -5.33
N GLU A 153 -33.43 9.10 -5.53
CA GLU A 153 -33.06 8.16 -4.46
C GLU A 153 -31.88 7.22 -4.69
N ILE A 154 -31.31 7.09 -5.90
CA ILE A 154 -30.12 6.23 -6.09
C ILE A 154 -29.10 6.89 -7.03
N PRO A 155 -27.84 7.11 -6.59
CA PRO A 155 -26.79 7.61 -7.47
C PRO A 155 -26.51 6.58 -8.57
N ARG A 156 -26.78 6.97 -9.82
CA ARG A 156 -26.48 6.19 -11.02
C ARG A 156 -25.08 6.50 -11.52
N GLY A 157 -24.30 5.46 -11.74
CA GLY A 157 -22.93 5.62 -12.20
C GLY A 157 -22.10 4.38 -11.95
N TRP A 158 -20.78 4.58 -11.98
CA TRP A 158 -19.79 3.54 -11.82
C TRP A 158 -18.81 3.89 -10.72
N THR A 159 -18.35 2.88 -10.00
CA THR A 159 -17.19 2.98 -9.14
C THR A 159 -15.97 2.53 -9.93
N VAL A 160 -14.96 3.40 -10.03
CA VAL A 160 -13.70 3.13 -10.72
C VAL A 160 -12.57 3.12 -9.70
N VAL A 161 -11.76 2.07 -9.70
CA VAL A 161 -10.57 1.98 -8.84
C VAL A 161 -9.34 1.66 -9.69
N VAL A 162 -8.27 2.40 -9.43
CA VAL A 162 -6.95 2.22 -10.06
C VAL A 162 -6.05 1.53 -9.05
N HIS A 163 -5.47 0.40 -9.40
CA HIS A 163 -4.67 -0.39 -8.48
C HIS A 163 -3.52 -1.12 -9.19
N ASP A 164 -2.60 -1.68 -8.41
CA ASP A 164 -1.56 -2.56 -8.94
C ASP A 164 -2.19 -3.84 -9.55
N PRO A 165 -1.77 -4.26 -10.76
CA PRO A 165 -2.27 -5.49 -11.40
C PRO A 165 -2.16 -6.76 -10.57
N VAL A 166 -1.24 -6.82 -9.59
CA VAL A 166 -1.06 -7.97 -8.71
C VAL A 166 -2.11 -7.98 -7.58
N GLU A 167 -2.61 -6.81 -7.18
CA GLU A 167 -3.55 -6.64 -6.08
C GLU A 167 -4.99 -7.05 -6.47
N ASP A 168 -5.66 -7.69 -5.53
CA ASP A 168 -7.09 -8.07 -5.60
C ASP A 168 -8.00 -6.83 -5.36
N PRO A 169 -8.90 -6.48 -6.30
CA PRO A 169 -9.79 -5.33 -6.18
C PRO A 169 -11.02 -5.58 -5.28
N SER A 170 -11.27 -6.81 -4.83
CA SER A 170 -12.55 -7.26 -4.25
C SER A 170 -13.05 -6.41 -3.09
N LEU A 171 -12.15 -6.01 -2.19
CA LEU A 171 -12.46 -5.19 -1.01
C LEU A 171 -12.20 -3.70 -1.22
N ILE A 172 -11.17 -3.35 -2.01
CA ILE A 172 -10.73 -1.95 -2.14
C ILE A 172 -11.71 -1.10 -2.95
N VAL A 173 -12.54 -1.71 -3.80
CA VAL A 173 -13.49 -0.95 -4.62
C VAL A 173 -14.52 -0.19 -3.76
N LYS A 174 -14.87 -0.71 -2.58
CA LYS A 174 -15.84 -0.06 -1.69
C LYS A 174 -15.21 1.09 -0.90
N THR A 175 -13.93 0.98 -0.56
CA THR A 175 -13.23 1.89 0.35
C THR A 175 -12.42 2.96 -0.37
N HIS A 176 -11.90 2.65 -1.56
CA HIS A 176 -11.03 3.53 -2.33
C HIS A 176 -11.61 3.88 -3.71
N GLY A 177 -12.69 3.21 -4.15
CA GLY A 177 -13.27 3.45 -5.46
C GLY A 177 -13.82 4.87 -5.63
N TYR A 178 -13.61 5.44 -6.81
CA TYR A 178 -14.06 6.77 -7.18
C TYR A 178 -15.39 6.69 -7.94
N PHE A 179 -16.36 7.51 -7.56
CA PHE A 179 -17.66 7.51 -8.21
C PHE A 179 -17.68 8.39 -9.47
N VAL A 180 -18.03 7.77 -10.59
CA VAL A 180 -18.25 8.39 -11.90
C VAL A 180 -19.76 8.44 -12.10
N SER A 181 -20.33 9.64 -11.93
CA SER A 181 -21.76 9.86 -12.17
C SER A 181 -22.07 9.74 -13.66
N TYR A 182 -23.32 9.39 -13.94
CA TYR A 182 -23.92 9.60 -15.24
C TYR A 182 -23.90 11.08 -15.68
N ASN A 183 -23.74 11.35 -16.98
CA ASN A 183 -23.64 12.68 -17.64
C ASN A 183 -22.44 13.53 -17.22
N TRP A 184 -21.49 12.92 -16.52
CA TRP A 184 -20.33 13.59 -15.97
C TRP A 184 -19.09 12.99 -16.59
N ASN A 185 -18.20 13.86 -17.06
CA ASN A 185 -16.90 13.48 -17.52
C ASN A 185 -15.93 13.54 -16.33
N LYS A 186 -15.13 12.49 -16.17
CA LYS A 186 -14.09 12.41 -15.15
C LYS A 186 -12.72 12.30 -15.81
N ASP A 187 -11.87 13.28 -15.49
CA ASP A 187 -10.45 13.24 -15.79
C ASP A 187 -9.71 12.76 -14.56
N ILE A 188 -9.02 11.63 -14.67
CA ILE A 188 -8.27 10.97 -13.61
C ILE A 188 -6.78 11.05 -13.94
N SER A 189 -6.04 11.92 -13.26
CA SER A 189 -4.57 11.88 -13.30
C SER A 189 -4.07 10.83 -12.32
N VAL A 190 -3.09 10.02 -12.72
CA VAL A 190 -2.49 8.95 -11.93
C VAL A 190 -0.99 9.20 -11.81
N SER A 191 -0.55 9.41 -10.58
CA SER A 191 0.85 9.49 -10.20
C SER A 191 1.32 8.13 -9.67
N LEU A 192 2.48 7.69 -10.14
CA LEU A 192 3.07 6.42 -9.75
C LEU A 192 4.08 6.63 -8.63
N LYS A 193 3.92 5.86 -7.56
CA LYS A 193 4.90 5.76 -6.47
C LYS A 193 5.40 4.34 -6.36
N GLU A 194 6.71 4.17 -6.51
CA GLU A 194 7.40 2.90 -6.32
C GLU A 194 7.99 2.86 -4.91
N PHE A 195 7.71 1.80 -4.17
CA PHE A 195 8.25 1.60 -2.82
C PHE A 195 9.07 0.32 -2.77
N HIS A 196 10.28 0.46 -2.27
CA HIS A 196 11.12 -0.65 -1.84
C HIS A 196 11.13 -0.72 -0.32
N SER A 197 11.21 -1.92 0.23
CA SER A 197 11.31 -2.18 1.66
C SER A 197 12.41 -3.20 1.89
N LEU A 198 13.20 -3.00 2.94
CA LEU A 198 14.19 -4.00 3.35
C LEU A 198 13.49 -5.10 4.13
N ASP A 199 13.73 -6.34 3.71
CA ASP A 199 13.35 -7.47 4.54
C ASP A 199 14.21 -7.51 5.80
N SER A 200 13.56 -7.58 6.96
CA SER A 200 14.23 -7.56 8.26
C SER A 200 13.44 -8.35 9.29
N SER A 201 14.13 -8.78 10.36
CA SER A 201 13.50 -9.49 11.48
C SER A 201 12.42 -8.68 12.20
N ARG A 202 12.47 -7.34 12.15
CA ARG A 202 11.48 -6.45 12.75
C ARG A 202 10.32 -6.12 11.82
N LYS A 203 10.58 -6.06 10.52
CA LYS A 203 9.60 -5.74 9.48
C LYS A 203 9.85 -6.67 8.30
N HIS A 204 9.24 -7.85 8.38
CA HIS A 204 9.37 -8.85 7.34
C HIS A 204 8.55 -8.44 6.11
N CYS A 205 9.14 -8.55 4.93
CA CYS A 205 8.46 -8.39 3.67
C CYS A 205 8.83 -9.54 2.73
N GLN A 206 7.97 -9.82 1.75
CA GLN A 206 8.21 -10.92 0.80
C GLN A 206 8.78 -10.39 -0.51
N THR A 207 9.83 -11.05 -1.00
CA THR A 207 10.49 -10.73 -2.28
C THR A 207 9.91 -11.53 -3.45
N GLU A 208 9.07 -12.53 -3.18
CA GLU A 208 8.49 -13.37 -4.21
C GLU A 208 7.54 -12.56 -5.13
N PRO A 209 7.66 -12.72 -6.46
CA PRO A 209 6.77 -12.06 -7.40
C PRO A 209 5.34 -12.63 -7.28
N GLY A 210 4.34 -11.75 -7.32
CA GLY A 210 2.92 -12.14 -7.29
C GLY A 210 2.28 -12.17 -5.90
N VAL A 211 3.04 -11.82 -4.85
CA VAL A 211 2.50 -11.56 -3.51
C VAL A 211 1.59 -10.34 -3.55
N SER A 212 0.36 -10.50 -3.09
CA SER A 212 -0.63 -9.43 -2.98
C SER A 212 -1.11 -9.33 -1.54
N SER A 213 -0.92 -8.15 -0.94
CA SER A 213 -1.41 -7.89 0.40
C SER A 213 -2.94 -7.88 0.45
N SER A 214 -3.60 -7.34 -0.58
CA SER A 214 -5.07 -7.31 -0.62
C SER A 214 -5.68 -8.69 -0.82
N ARG A 215 -5.02 -9.60 -1.56
CA ARG A 215 -5.44 -11.00 -1.68
C ARG A 215 -5.35 -11.73 -0.34
N CYS A 216 -4.25 -11.55 0.39
CA CYS A 216 -4.10 -12.09 1.75
C CYS A 216 -5.19 -11.54 2.68
N LEU A 217 -5.48 -10.24 2.62
CA LEU A 217 -6.54 -9.62 3.40
C LEU A 217 -7.91 -10.18 3.03
N ASN A 218 -8.20 -10.38 1.74
CA ASN A 218 -9.44 -11.00 1.28
C ASN A 218 -9.57 -12.45 1.78
N GLU A 219 -8.50 -13.23 1.75
CA GLU A 219 -8.46 -14.59 2.30
C GLU A 219 -8.76 -14.62 3.80
N CYS A 220 -8.07 -13.77 4.57
CA CYS A 220 -8.28 -13.62 6.01
C CYS A 220 -9.71 -13.19 6.34
N PHE A 221 -10.19 -12.11 5.70
CA PHE A 221 -11.56 -11.61 5.84
C PHE A 221 -12.59 -12.70 5.52
N SER A 222 -12.43 -13.35 4.37
CA SER A 222 -13.36 -14.38 3.90
C SER A 222 -13.40 -15.59 4.83
N THR A 223 -12.26 -15.95 5.45
CA THR A 223 -12.18 -17.04 6.44
C THR A 223 -12.96 -16.69 7.70
N VAL A 224 -12.79 -15.48 8.23
CA VAL A 224 -13.53 -15.00 9.41
C VAL A 224 -15.03 -14.95 9.11
N PHE A 225 -15.41 -14.39 7.96
CA PHE A 225 -16.80 -14.32 7.53
C PHE A 225 -17.43 -15.71 7.40
N ALA A 226 -16.77 -16.62 6.68
CA ALA A 226 -17.26 -17.98 6.45
C ALA A 226 -17.43 -18.77 7.75
N LYS A 227 -16.58 -18.53 8.76
CA LYS A 227 -16.72 -19.15 10.09
C LYS A 227 -18.02 -18.73 10.78
N GLN A 228 -18.46 -17.49 10.62
CA GLN A 228 -19.68 -16.97 11.23
C GLN A 228 -20.95 -17.29 10.43
N MET A 229 -20.88 -17.20 9.10
CA MET A 229 -22.03 -17.36 8.22
C MET A 229 -22.25 -18.78 7.72
N ARG A 230 -21.21 -19.63 7.73
CA ARG A 230 -21.21 -20.97 7.12
C ARG A 230 -21.55 -20.96 5.63
N CYS A 231 -21.37 -19.82 4.99
CA CYS A 231 -21.48 -19.60 3.55
C CYS A 231 -20.55 -18.45 3.14
N ARG A 232 -20.30 -18.31 1.84
CA ARG A 232 -19.48 -17.23 1.28
C ARG A 232 -20.23 -16.40 0.25
N LEU A 233 -19.74 -15.19 0.02
CA LEU A 233 -20.19 -14.29 -1.05
C LEU A 233 -19.31 -14.45 -2.29
N PRO A 234 -19.75 -14.00 -3.49
CA PRO A 234 -19.03 -14.26 -4.74
C PRO A 234 -17.62 -13.67 -4.83
N PHE A 235 -17.37 -12.53 -4.18
CA PHE A 235 -16.06 -11.85 -4.18
C PHE A 235 -15.05 -12.44 -3.17
N MET A 236 -15.51 -13.35 -2.31
CA MET A 236 -14.67 -13.94 -1.29
C MET A 236 -13.64 -14.89 -1.90
N TYR A 237 -12.53 -15.07 -1.18
CA TYR A 237 -11.40 -15.84 -1.66
C TYR A 237 -11.83 -17.25 -2.14
N PRO A 238 -11.52 -17.64 -3.38
CA PRO A 238 -12.15 -18.79 -4.04
C PRO A 238 -11.74 -20.14 -3.44
N LYS A 239 -10.63 -20.22 -2.70
CA LYS A 239 -10.17 -21.47 -2.07
C LYS A 239 -10.90 -21.81 -0.77
N ILE A 240 -11.82 -20.97 -0.31
CA ILE A 240 -12.62 -21.27 0.88
C ILE A 240 -13.73 -22.23 0.47
N GLU A 241 -13.62 -23.46 0.95
CA GLU A 241 -14.52 -24.59 0.65
C GLU A 241 -15.85 -24.50 1.43
N VAL A 242 -16.59 -23.41 1.25
CA VAL A 242 -17.98 -23.29 1.71
C VAL A 242 -18.89 -22.91 0.54
N ALA A 243 -20.15 -23.32 0.62
CA ALA A 243 -21.15 -22.99 -0.38
C ALA A 243 -21.44 -21.48 -0.41
N TYR A 244 -21.88 -20.98 -1.57
CA TYR A 244 -22.39 -19.62 -1.68
C TYR A 244 -23.64 -19.44 -0.82
N CYS A 245 -23.80 -18.25 -0.24
CA CYS A 245 -24.98 -17.93 0.56
C CYS A 245 -26.26 -18.05 -0.29
N LYS A 246 -27.28 -18.69 0.25
CA LYS A 246 -28.55 -18.96 -0.43
C LYS A 246 -29.73 -18.61 0.49
N GLY A 247 -30.78 -18.05 -0.10
CA GLY A 247 -32.02 -17.71 0.59
C GLY A 247 -32.01 -16.29 1.17
N GLN A 248 -33.11 -15.55 1.00
CA GLN A 248 -33.21 -14.13 1.34
C GLN A 248 -32.83 -13.82 2.79
N ARG A 249 -33.21 -14.68 3.74
CA ARG A 249 -32.84 -14.51 5.16
C ARG A 249 -31.34 -14.60 5.40
N ASN A 250 -30.65 -15.52 4.72
CA ASN A 250 -29.20 -15.67 4.83
C ASN A 250 -28.47 -14.53 4.13
N LEU A 251 -28.99 -14.07 2.98
CA LEU A 251 -28.45 -12.90 2.27
C LEU A 251 -28.55 -11.63 3.11
N ALA A 252 -29.74 -11.33 3.66
CA ALA A 252 -29.93 -10.19 4.54
C ALA A 252 -29.09 -10.26 5.83
N ARG A 253 -28.74 -11.47 6.29
CA ARG A 253 -27.81 -11.67 7.41
C ARG A 253 -26.36 -11.48 6.96
N ALA A 254 -25.98 -12.00 5.79
CA ALA A 254 -24.67 -11.84 5.18
C ALA A 254 -24.35 -10.36 4.94
N GLU A 255 -25.28 -9.60 4.39
CA GLU A 255 -25.18 -8.15 4.17
C GLU A 255 -24.98 -7.41 5.49
N ARG A 256 -25.81 -7.69 6.50
CA ARG A 256 -25.66 -7.06 7.83
C ARG A 256 -24.32 -7.35 8.47
N LEU A 257 -23.81 -8.57 8.34
CA LEU A 257 -22.50 -8.94 8.86
C LEU A 257 -21.38 -8.25 8.08
N LEU A 258 -21.46 -8.23 6.75
CA LEU A 258 -20.51 -7.54 5.89
C LEU A 258 -20.39 -6.06 6.27
N ASP A 259 -21.54 -5.42 6.47
CA ASP A 259 -21.66 -4.03 6.89
C ASP A 259 -21.06 -3.79 8.29
N SER A 260 -21.29 -4.71 9.23
CA SER A 260 -20.68 -4.71 10.57
C SER A 260 -19.16 -4.77 10.52
N MET A 261 -18.65 -5.76 9.78
CA MET A 261 -17.23 -6.03 9.74
C MET A 261 -16.46 -4.91 9.05
N LEU A 262 -16.97 -4.39 7.92
CA LEU A 262 -16.21 -3.47 7.07
C LEU A 262 -16.58 -2.00 7.24
N LEU A 263 -17.85 -1.65 7.47
CA LEU A 263 -18.27 -0.24 7.63
C LEU A 263 -18.31 0.21 9.09
N ARG A 264 -18.66 -0.70 10.01
CA ARG A 264 -18.66 -0.41 11.46
C ARG A 264 -17.34 -0.76 12.16
N GLY A 265 -16.39 -1.36 11.45
CA GLY A 265 -15.05 -1.64 11.97
C GLY A 265 -14.98 -2.77 12.98
N GLU A 266 -15.96 -3.67 13.03
CA GLU A 266 -15.93 -4.85 13.91
C GLU A 266 -14.89 -5.90 13.48
N TRP A 267 -14.35 -5.79 12.26
CA TRP A 267 -13.21 -6.56 11.80
C TRP A 267 -12.01 -5.65 11.55
N MET A 268 -10.85 -6.03 12.08
CA MET A 268 -9.62 -5.26 11.95
C MET A 268 -8.63 -5.96 11.01
N PRO A 269 -8.22 -5.33 9.89
CA PRO A 269 -7.20 -5.88 9.00
C PRO A 269 -5.87 -6.23 9.69
N LEU A 270 -5.56 -5.56 10.81
CA LEU A 270 -4.35 -5.78 11.60
C LEU A 270 -4.29 -7.17 12.28
N GLU A 271 -5.45 -7.81 12.49
CA GLU A 271 -5.50 -9.19 13.01
C GLU A 271 -5.01 -10.20 11.96
N CYS A 272 -5.01 -9.82 10.68
CA CYS A 272 -4.47 -10.61 9.61
C CYS A 272 -2.95 -10.48 9.58
N LYS A 273 -2.25 -11.61 9.71
CA LYS A 273 -0.78 -11.69 9.59
C LYS A 273 -0.31 -11.59 8.13
N CYS A 274 -0.84 -10.61 7.39
CA CYS A 274 -0.51 -10.41 5.99
C CYS A 274 0.81 -9.66 5.86
N THR A 275 1.78 -10.32 5.23
CA THR A 275 3.05 -9.73 4.85
C THR A 275 2.87 -8.84 3.62
N GLN A 276 3.61 -7.73 3.60
CA GLN A 276 3.66 -6.87 2.43
C GLN A 276 4.78 -7.31 1.49
N PRO A 277 4.62 -7.13 0.17
CA PRO A 277 5.73 -7.32 -0.75
C PRO A 277 6.81 -6.26 -0.49
N CYS A 278 8.08 -6.66 -0.63
CA CYS A 278 9.21 -5.74 -0.47
C CYS A 278 9.26 -4.70 -1.58
N HIS A 279 8.74 -5.02 -2.75
CA HIS A 279 8.62 -4.10 -3.89
C HIS A 279 7.14 -3.94 -4.24
N ARG A 280 6.65 -2.70 -4.25
CA ARG A 280 5.25 -2.41 -4.57
C ARG A 280 5.08 -1.09 -5.29
N PHE A 281 4.04 -1.02 -6.12
CA PHE A 281 3.60 0.22 -6.74
C PHE A 281 2.32 0.70 -6.06
N ILE A 282 2.28 1.99 -5.74
CA ILE A 282 1.06 2.69 -5.33
C ILE A 282 0.71 3.68 -6.43
N TYR A 283 -0.53 3.60 -6.88
CA TYR A 283 -1.10 4.51 -7.86
C TYR A 283 -1.95 5.53 -7.11
N GLU A 284 -1.43 6.75 -6.97
CA GLU A 284 -2.18 7.86 -6.39
C GLU A 284 -2.88 8.61 -7.51
N TYR A 285 -4.20 8.75 -7.39
CA TYR A 285 -5.00 9.39 -8.43
C TYR A 285 -5.69 10.66 -7.92
N LYS A 286 -5.86 11.61 -8.83
CA LYS A 286 -6.62 12.85 -8.65
C LYS A 286 -7.68 12.92 -9.73
N GLY A 287 -8.92 13.13 -9.32
CA GLY A 287 -10.06 13.17 -10.22
C GLY A 287 -10.64 14.57 -10.29
N ASP A 288 -10.58 15.19 -11.46
CA ASP A 288 -11.35 16.39 -11.78
C ASP A 288 -12.62 16.01 -12.53
N THR A 289 -13.63 16.86 -12.41
CA THR A 289 -14.95 16.57 -12.95
C THR A 289 -15.44 17.73 -13.78
N THR A 290 -15.88 17.42 -14.99
CA THR A 290 -16.51 18.38 -15.89
C THR A 290 -17.93 17.91 -16.16
N ASP A 291 -18.86 18.84 -15.99
CA ASP A 291 -20.28 18.62 -16.25
C ASP A 291 -20.51 18.65 -17.76
N ASN A 292 -21.13 17.59 -18.30
CA ASN A 292 -21.43 17.48 -19.72
C ASN A 292 -22.90 17.08 -19.88
N ARG A 293 -23.80 18.01 -19.54
CA ARG A 293 -25.25 17.79 -19.50
C ARG A 293 -25.87 17.38 -20.83
N ASP A 294 -25.19 17.62 -21.94
CA ASP A 294 -25.66 17.30 -23.29
C ASP A 294 -25.32 15.86 -23.71
N ASP A 295 -24.63 15.09 -22.87
CA ASP A 295 -24.27 13.71 -23.15
C ASP A 295 -24.98 12.76 -22.18
N ASP A 296 -25.77 11.85 -22.76
CA ASP A 296 -26.53 10.82 -22.06
C ASP A 296 -25.63 9.63 -21.63
N MET A 297 -24.36 9.86 -21.30
CA MET A 297 -23.36 8.82 -21.04
C MET A 297 -22.46 9.19 -19.85
N GLY A 298 -21.88 8.19 -19.20
CA GLY A 298 -20.77 8.40 -18.28
C GLY A 298 -19.45 8.29 -19.03
N LYS A 299 -18.52 9.23 -18.80
CA LYS A 299 -17.21 9.20 -19.43
C LYS A 299 -16.12 9.26 -18.38
N VAL A 300 -15.22 8.28 -18.40
CA VAL A 300 -13.88 8.49 -17.84
C VAL A 300 -13.06 8.99 -19.01
N GLU A 301 -13.06 10.32 -19.14
CA GLU A 301 -12.51 10.99 -20.30
C GLU A 301 -11.02 10.69 -20.42
N ARG A 302 -10.25 10.75 -19.33
CA ARG A 302 -8.82 10.41 -19.37
C ARG A 302 -8.32 9.83 -18.07
N LEU A 303 -7.75 8.62 -18.12
CA LEU A 303 -6.85 8.11 -17.08
C LEU A 303 -5.41 8.34 -17.53
N VAL A 304 -4.77 9.36 -17.00
CA VAL A 304 -3.45 9.83 -17.43
C VAL A 304 -2.38 9.36 -16.48
N ILE A 305 -1.41 8.58 -16.95
CA ILE A 305 -0.23 8.27 -16.15
C ILE A 305 0.78 9.41 -16.29
N GLU A 306 1.17 10.01 -15.17
CA GLU A 306 2.24 11.00 -15.12
C GLU A 306 3.58 10.33 -15.45
N ARG A 307 4.44 11.04 -16.20
CA ARG A 307 5.73 10.48 -16.64
C ARG A 307 6.71 10.27 -15.47
N LEU A 308 6.57 11.09 -14.44
CA LEU A 308 7.43 11.07 -13.28
C LEU A 308 6.94 10.00 -12.30
N CYS A 309 7.85 9.15 -11.88
CA CYS A 309 7.64 8.16 -10.83
C CYS A 309 8.41 8.61 -9.60
N VAL A 310 7.74 8.67 -8.44
CA VAL A 310 8.44 8.86 -7.17
C VAL A 310 8.89 7.48 -6.72
N SER A 311 10.19 7.28 -6.61
CA SER A 311 10.77 6.02 -6.16
C SER A 311 11.38 6.21 -4.78
N VAL A 312 10.90 5.41 -3.83
CA VAL A 312 11.25 5.45 -2.42
C VAL A 312 12.06 4.20 -2.11
N HIS A 313 13.36 4.38 -1.92
CA HIS A 313 14.28 3.31 -1.60
C HIS A 313 14.80 3.49 -0.17
N PRO A 314 14.73 2.47 0.68
CA PRO A 314 15.45 2.50 1.93
C PRO A 314 16.95 2.49 1.60
N SER A 315 17.66 3.56 1.90
CA SER A 315 19.11 3.53 1.89
C SER A 315 19.56 2.65 3.05
N VAL A 316 20.59 1.86 2.74
CA VAL A 316 21.31 0.91 3.61
C VAL A 316 21.28 1.31 5.09
N ARG A 317 21.13 0.32 6.00
CA ARG A 317 21.21 0.48 7.46
C ARG A 317 22.24 1.55 7.80
N LEU A 318 21.80 2.63 8.44
CA LEU A 318 22.63 3.79 8.79
C LEU A 318 23.92 3.38 9.50
N TYR A 319 23.83 2.30 10.27
CA TYR A 319 24.98 1.57 10.75
C TYR A 319 25.12 0.22 10.05
N VAL A 320 25.96 0.18 9.03
CA VAL A 320 26.60 -1.07 8.60
C VAL A 320 27.65 -1.42 9.65
N ASN A 321 27.92 -2.71 9.89
CA ASN A 321 28.99 -3.16 10.79
C ASN A 321 30.30 -2.36 10.60
N ALA A 322 30.62 -1.98 9.36
CA ALA A 322 31.79 -1.17 9.03
C ALA A 322 31.80 0.21 9.69
N ALA A 323 30.69 0.96 9.63
CA ALA A 323 30.58 2.30 10.23
C ALA A 323 30.65 2.26 11.76
N LEU A 324 30.01 1.25 12.37
CA LEU A 324 30.14 1.03 13.82
C LEU A 324 31.59 0.74 14.21
N MET A 325 32.27 -0.11 13.46
CA MET A 325 33.67 -0.48 13.74
C MET A 325 34.62 0.70 13.53
N GLU A 326 34.37 1.55 12.53
CA GLU A 326 35.14 2.78 12.32
C GLU A 326 35.00 3.75 13.50
N GLU A 327 33.77 4.04 13.95
CA GLU A 327 33.52 4.91 15.12
C GLU A 327 34.12 4.33 16.41
N LEU A 328 33.96 3.02 16.65
CA LEU A 328 34.56 2.34 17.80
C LEU A 328 36.08 2.37 17.76
N SER A 329 36.68 2.14 16.58
CA SER A 329 38.14 2.20 16.42
C SER A 329 38.67 3.62 16.63
N GLY A 330 37.93 4.65 16.23
CA GLY A 330 38.27 6.05 16.50
C GLY A 330 38.30 6.34 18.00
N ILE A 331 37.27 5.93 18.74
CA ILE A 331 37.20 6.11 20.21
C ILE A 331 38.33 5.34 20.90
N LEU A 332 38.54 4.08 20.53
CA LEU A 332 39.61 3.25 21.10
C LEU A 332 40.99 3.82 20.79
N GLY A 333 41.20 4.34 19.58
CA GLY A 333 42.46 4.98 19.18
C GLY A 333 42.78 6.22 20.02
N ILE A 334 41.77 7.06 20.32
CA ILE A 334 41.94 8.22 21.20
C ILE A 334 42.29 7.77 22.63
N ILE A 335 41.60 6.77 23.16
CA ILE A 335 41.89 6.22 24.50
C ILE A 335 43.32 5.68 24.54
N GLN A 336 43.76 4.94 23.51
CA GLN A 336 45.12 4.42 23.42
C GLN A 336 46.18 5.53 23.34
N LEU A 337 45.90 6.64 22.67
CA LEU A 337 46.81 7.79 22.63
C LEU A 337 46.94 8.45 24.01
N LEU A 338 45.83 8.67 24.71
CA LEU A 338 45.83 9.25 26.05
C LEU A 338 46.55 8.36 27.06
N THR A 339 46.30 7.04 27.04
CA THR A 339 47.01 6.11 27.92
C THR A 339 48.50 6.03 27.60
N ALA A 340 48.90 6.13 26.34
CA ALA A 340 50.30 6.20 25.97
C ALA A 340 50.99 7.45 26.52
N VAL A 341 50.33 8.62 26.47
CA VAL A 341 50.84 9.86 27.09
C VAL A 341 50.98 9.70 28.59
N GLU A 342 49.96 9.19 29.29
CA GLU A 342 50.03 8.95 30.74
C GLU A 342 51.15 7.97 31.12
N VAL A 343 51.35 6.91 30.34
CA VAL A 343 52.44 5.95 30.56
C VAL A 343 53.80 6.61 30.36
N ILE A 344 53.96 7.47 29.35
CA ILE A 344 55.21 8.22 29.13
C ILE A 344 55.47 9.18 30.29
N GLU A 345 54.46 9.94 30.74
CA GLU A 345 54.58 10.82 31.90
C GLU A 345 54.94 10.05 33.17
N PHE A 346 54.32 8.89 33.38
CA PHE A 346 54.62 8.00 34.50
C PHE A 346 56.06 7.49 34.44
N ILE A 347 56.54 7.06 33.26
CA ILE A 347 57.93 6.64 33.05
C ILE A 347 58.88 7.79 33.37
N ILE A 348 58.64 8.98 32.84
CA ILE A 348 59.47 10.18 33.07
C ILE A 348 59.53 10.47 34.58
N ALA A 349 58.38 10.54 35.25
CA ALA A 349 58.30 10.79 36.69
C ALA A 349 59.02 9.70 37.50
N ALA A 350 58.90 8.43 37.11
CA ALA A 350 59.61 7.32 37.74
C ALA A 350 61.13 7.42 37.55
N THR A 351 61.60 7.76 36.34
CA THR A 351 63.03 8.00 36.09
C THR A 351 63.58 9.17 36.88
N ILE A 352 62.86 10.29 36.97
CA ILE A 352 63.27 11.46 37.77
C ILE A 352 63.37 11.07 39.25
N ARG A 353 62.38 10.34 39.79
CA ARG A 353 62.41 9.85 41.19
C ARG A 353 63.57 8.90 41.44
N LEU A 354 63.86 7.98 40.51
CA LEU A 354 65.00 7.06 40.60
C LEU A 354 66.34 7.80 40.51
N PHE A 355 66.44 8.83 39.68
CA PHE A 355 67.63 9.66 39.54
C PHE A 355 67.88 10.48 40.82
N ASN A 356 66.85 11.13 41.37
CA ASN A 356 66.93 11.86 42.64
C ASN A 356 67.23 10.92 43.82
N SER A 357 66.70 9.70 43.82
CA SER A 357 67.04 8.68 44.83
C SER A 357 68.52 8.27 44.77
N ARG A 358 69.12 8.22 43.58
CA ARG A 358 70.57 7.94 43.42
C ARG A 358 71.43 9.12 43.85
N ILE A 359 71.04 10.35 43.54
CA ILE A 359 71.76 11.56 44.01
C ILE A 359 71.71 11.66 45.54
N ASN A 360 70.56 11.40 46.16
CA ASN A 360 70.45 11.43 47.63
C ASN A 360 71.19 10.28 48.32
N LYS A 361 71.49 9.17 47.62
CA LYS A 361 72.40 8.12 48.13
C LYS A 361 73.88 8.41 47.85
N GLY A 362 74.19 9.40 47.02
CA GLY A 362 75.55 9.86 46.75
C GLY A 362 76.04 11.01 47.65
N ASN A 363 75.14 11.60 48.45
CA ASN A 363 75.41 12.79 49.27
C ASN A 363 75.24 12.55 50.78
N ASP A 364 75.62 11.37 51.27
CA ASP A 364 76.05 11.24 52.68
C ASP A 364 77.55 11.55 52.80
N SER A 365 77.92 12.79 52.49
CA SER A 365 79.08 13.43 53.12
C SER A 365 79.00 14.95 53.00
N SER A 366 78.92 15.58 54.17
CA SER A 366 79.32 16.96 54.48
C SER A 366 78.50 18.16 53.95
N TYR A 367 77.69 18.68 54.88
CA TYR A 367 77.66 20.07 55.35
C TYR A 367 77.15 21.25 54.50
N LEU A 368 76.22 21.96 55.16
CA LEU A 368 76.00 23.42 55.22
C LEU A 368 75.13 24.12 54.14
N ASN A 369 73.91 24.44 54.61
CA ASN A 369 73.11 25.64 54.37
C ASN A 369 73.45 26.52 53.15
N ARG A 370 72.50 26.61 52.21
CA ARG A 370 71.96 27.90 51.77
C ARG A 370 70.60 27.74 51.11
N THR A 371 69.65 28.46 51.69
CA THR A 371 68.41 28.94 51.08
C THR A 371 68.66 29.51 49.69
N ASN A 372 67.82 29.11 48.73
CA ASN A 372 67.30 30.00 47.70
C ASN A 372 66.01 29.41 47.14
N ASP A 373 64.96 30.21 47.23
CA ASP A 373 63.69 30.09 46.54
C ASP A 373 63.87 29.76 45.06
N ILE A 374 63.19 28.72 44.59
CA ILE A 374 62.63 28.69 43.24
C ILE A 374 61.19 28.22 43.36
N SER A 375 60.30 29.22 43.44
CA SER A 375 58.87 29.10 43.23
C SER A 375 58.58 28.68 41.78
N ILE A 376 58.25 27.41 41.56
CA ILE A 376 57.50 26.98 40.37
C ILE A 376 56.37 26.07 40.87
N HIS A 377 55.36 26.71 41.44
CA HIS A 377 54.07 26.10 41.72
C HIS A 377 53.00 27.18 41.65
N ARG A 378 52.45 27.39 40.45
CA ARG A 378 51.06 27.75 40.14
C ARG A 378 50.99 28.39 38.76
N GLU A 379 50.57 27.59 37.81
CA GLU A 379 49.66 27.95 36.70
C GLU A 379 49.67 26.75 35.77
N PHE A 380 48.75 25.81 36.01
CA PHE A 380 48.13 24.92 35.00
C PHE A 380 47.16 23.98 35.73
N THR A 381 46.22 24.57 36.47
CA THR A 381 44.96 23.94 36.88
C THR A 381 43.84 24.89 36.49
N GLU A 382 43.71 25.14 35.18
CA GLU A 382 42.57 25.84 34.59
C GLU A 382 42.54 25.61 33.06
N SER A 383 42.60 24.34 32.61
CA SER A 383 42.32 24.01 31.20
C SER A 383 41.74 22.60 30.98
N SER A 384 41.29 21.91 32.03
CA SER A 384 40.63 20.60 31.90
C SER A 384 39.12 20.62 32.18
N GLU A 385 38.52 21.77 32.51
CA GLU A 385 37.07 21.90 32.78
C GLU A 385 36.26 22.57 31.65
N LYS A 386 36.86 22.82 30.48
CA LYS A 386 36.15 23.40 29.31
C LYS A 386 36.13 22.52 28.06
N PHE A 387 36.36 21.22 28.20
CA PHE A 387 36.27 20.27 27.08
C PHE A 387 35.12 19.26 27.18
N PHE A 388 34.23 19.42 28.17
CA PHE A 388 33.03 18.58 28.34
C PHE A 388 31.69 19.33 28.19
N ASP A 389 31.69 20.52 27.57
CA ASP A 389 30.46 21.17 27.10
C ASP A 389 30.68 21.73 25.69
N LYS A 390 30.50 20.87 24.68
CA LYS A 390 29.94 21.20 23.37
C LYS A 390 29.55 19.95 22.58
#